data_AF-A0A350UWI4-F1
#
_entry.id   AF-A0A350UWI4-F1
#
_cell.length_a   1.000
_cell.length_b   1.000
_cell.length_c   1.000
_cell.angle_alpha   90.00
_cell.angle_beta   90.00
_cell.angle_gamma   90.00
#
_symmetry.space_group_name_H-M   'P 1'
#
loop_
_entity.id
_entity.type
_entity.pdbx_description
1 polymer ?
#
loop_
_entity_poly.entity_id
_entity_poly.type
_entity_poly.pdbx_seq_one_letter_code
_entity_poly.pdbx_strand_id
1 'polypeptide(L)'
;MADNKKNDIHLALIHYPVFNKIGEIVTSSVTTLDVHDISRAARTYAVNSFYVVTPLKTQRQLVERLIEHWMTGYGAEYNPTRKEALLATRVTNNIKETVRDLTERCGRKPVTVATGASQFPNSVDFPRLREKIGGGDPILLLFGTG
;
A
#
# COMPACT_ATOMS: atom_id res chain seq x y z
N MET A 1 -29.21 12.77 -5.19
CA MET A 1 -28.08 12.45 -6.09
C MET A 1 -26.86 12.36 -5.20
N ALA A 2 -26.30 11.17 -4.97
CA ALA A 2 -25.11 11.05 -4.14
C ALA A 2 -23.94 11.66 -4.92
N ASP A 3 -23.35 12.72 -4.36
CA ASP A 3 -22.09 13.28 -4.83
C ASP A 3 -21.06 12.14 -4.90
N ASN A 4 -20.74 11.67 -6.11
CA ASN A 4 -19.85 10.54 -6.33
C ASN A 4 -18.42 11.02 -6.12
N LYS A 5 -18.10 11.40 -4.88
CA LYS A 5 -16.77 11.81 -4.47
C LYS A 5 -15.85 10.62 -4.68
N LYS A 6 -14.96 10.76 -5.66
CA LYS A 6 -13.94 9.77 -5.96
C LYS A 6 -12.96 9.73 -4.79
N ASN A 7 -13.09 8.74 -3.92
CA ASN A 7 -12.14 8.50 -2.85
C ASN A 7 -10.84 7.99 -3.48
N ASP A 8 -9.75 8.71 -3.31
CA ASP A 8 -8.42 8.33 -3.82
C ASP A 8 -7.60 7.77 -2.66
N ILE A 9 -7.73 6.45 -2.46
CA ILE A 9 -7.12 5.75 -1.32
C ILE A 9 -6.03 4.83 -1.85
N HIS A 10 -4.86 4.93 -1.24
CA HIS A 10 -3.70 4.11 -1.53
C HIS A 10 -3.18 3.47 -0.24
N LEU A 11 -2.61 2.29 -0.35
CA LEU A 11 -1.99 1.57 0.78
C LEU A 11 -0.49 1.46 0.54
N ALA A 12 0.30 1.47 1.60
CA ALA A 12 1.71 1.08 1.55
C ALA A 12 2.06 0.13 2.70
N LEU A 13 2.64 -1.01 2.36
CA LEU A 13 3.26 -1.93 3.30
C LEU A 13 4.75 -1.59 3.42
N ILE A 14 5.12 -1.08 4.58
CA ILE A 14 6.46 -0.55 4.86
C ILE A 14 7.32 -1.66 5.45
N HIS A 15 8.42 -1.97 4.77
CA HIS A 15 9.47 -2.87 5.27
C HIS A 15 10.71 -2.12 5.78
N TYR A 16 10.82 -0.82 5.52
CA TYR A 16 11.81 0.05 6.12
C TYR A 16 11.40 1.54 6.01
N PRO A 17 11.68 2.35 7.04
CA PRO A 17 12.13 1.94 8.37
C PRO A 17 10.98 1.33 9.16
N VAL A 18 11.25 0.25 9.90
CA VAL A 18 10.28 -0.37 10.82
C VAL A 18 10.95 -0.79 12.13
N PHE A 19 10.17 -0.95 13.20
CA PHE A 19 10.69 -1.37 14.50
C PHE A 19 10.70 -2.89 14.65
N ASN A 20 11.77 -3.45 15.20
CA ASN A 20 11.78 -4.83 15.70
C ASN A 20 11.18 -4.91 17.13
N LYS A 21 11.15 -6.12 17.70
CA LYS A 21 10.62 -6.39 19.05
C LYS A 21 11.32 -5.62 20.19
N ILE A 22 12.54 -5.14 19.96
CA ILE A 22 13.31 -4.36 20.93
C ILE A 22 13.35 -2.86 20.60
N GLY A 23 12.58 -2.41 19.61
CA GLY A 23 12.42 -1.00 19.27
C GLY A 23 13.52 -0.42 18.37
N GLU A 24 14.36 -1.26 17.76
CA GLU A 24 15.39 -0.81 16.81
C GLU A 24 14.83 -0.67 15.40
N ILE A 25 15.36 0.28 14.64
CA ILE A 25 15.02 0.46 13.23
C ILE A 25 15.71 -0.62 12.40
N VAL A 26 14.91 -1.47 11.76
CA VAL A 26 15.38 -2.56 10.91
C VAL A 26 14.72 -2.51 9.54
N THR A 27 15.26 -3.31 8.61
CA THR A 27 14.54 -3.68 7.38
C THR A 27 13.95 -5.07 7.57
N SER A 28 12.63 -5.20 7.46
CA SER A 28 11.96 -6.50 7.51
C SER A 28 11.94 -7.17 6.13
N SER A 29 11.59 -8.46 6.11
CA SER A 29 11.42 -9.21 4.87
C SER A 29 10.02 -9.10 4.30
N VAL A 30 9.91 -8.91 2.99
CA VAL A 30 8.66 -9.06 2.26
C VAL A 30 8.22 -10.52 2.28
N THR A 31 7.01 -10.78 2.77
CA THR A 31 6.36 -12.07 2.58
C THR A 31 5.44 -11.99 1.35
N THR A 32 5.48 -13.00 0.49
CA THR A 32 4.61 -13.03 -0.70
C THR A 32 3.13 -13.18 -0.32
N LEU A 33 2.84 -13.73 0.86
CA LEU A 33 1.50 -13.86 1.40
C LEU A 33 0.88 -12.49 1.70
N ASP A 34 1.61 -11.60 2.38
CA ASP A 34 1.12 -10.23 2.67
C ASP A 34 0.81 -9.47 1.38
N VAL A 35 1.66 -9.65 0.35
CA VAL A 35 1.42 -9.04 -0.96
C VAL A 35 0.09 -9.52 -1.54
N HIS A 36 -0.20 -10.82 -1.50
CA HIS A 36 -1.47 -11.35 -2.00
C HIS A 36 -2.68 -10.92 -1.17
N ASP A 37 -2.60 -10.98 0.15
CA ASP A 37 -3.73 -10.71 1.03
C ASP A 37 -4.12 -9.23 1.02
N ILE A 38 -3.14 -8.32 1.09
CA ILE A 38 -3.40 -6.89 1.00
C ILE A 38 -3.86 -6.50 -0.41
N SER A 39 -3.31 -7.12 -1.47
CA SER A 39 -3.81 -6.89 -2.84
C SER A 39 -5.29 -7.26 -2.98
N ARG A 40 -5.73 -8.37 -2.37
CA ARG A 40 -7.13 -8.79 -2.36
C ARG A 40 -8.01 -7.83 -1.57
N ALA A 41 -7.55 -7.38 -0.41
CA ALA A 41 -8.26 -6.37 0.39
C ALA A 41 -8.38 -5.06 -0.39
N ALA A 42 -7.29 -4.59 -1.00
CA ALA A 42 -7.27 -3.40 -1.84
C ALA A 42 -8.31 -3.49 -2.97
N ARG A 43 -8.37 -4.62 -3.68
CA ARG A 43 -9.39 -4.86 -4.71
C ARG A 43 -10.81 -4.85 -4.16
N THR A 44 -11.04 -5.52 -3.03
CA THR A 44 -12.37 -5.64 -2.40
C THR A 44 -12.93 -4.27 -2.02
N TYR A 45 -12.09 -3.37 -1.52
CA TYR A 45 -12.49 -2.02 -1.11
C TYR A 45 -12.27 -0.96 -2.19
N ALA A 46 -12.01 -1.37 -3.44
CA ALA A 46 -11.74 -0.47 -4.57
C ALA A 46 -10.65 0.58 -4.30
N VAL A 47 -9.61 0.19 -3.55
CA VAL A 47 -8.39 0.99 -3.34
C VAL A 47 -7.68 1.20 -4.67
N ASN A 48 -7.16 2.41 -4.87
CA ASN A 48 -6.58 2.86 -6.13
C ASN A 48 -5.19 2.28 -6.39
N SER A 49 -4.37 2.09 -5.35
CA SER A 49 -3.03 1.48 -5.47
C SER A 49 -2.55 0.86 -4.17
N PHE A 50 -1.71 -0.16 -4.28
CA PHE A 50 -1.02 -0.79 -3.16
C PHE A 50 0.49 -0.82 -3.41
N TYR A 51 1.28 -0.27 -2.49
CA TYR A 51 2.73 -0.20 -2.57
C TYR A 51 3.39 -1.16 -1.59
N VAL A 52 4.33 -1.96 -2.07
CA VAL A 52 5.31 -2.66 -1.24
C VAL A 52 6.58 -1.82 -1.19
N VAL A 53 6.99 -1.39 0.01
CA VAL A 53 8.07 -0.42 0.19
C VAL A 53 9.24 -1.09 0.90
N THR A 54 10.32 -1.39 0.16
CA THR A 54 11.51 -2.06 0.71
C THR A 54 12.79 -1.55 0.04
N PRO A 55 13.87 -1.29 0.80
CA PRO A 55 15.15 -0.85 0.26
C PRO A 55 15.96 -2.01 -0.32
N LEU A 56 15.58 -3.25 -0.04
CA LEU A 56 16.28 -4.44 -0.51
C LEU A 56 15.93 -4.74 -1.96
N LYS A 57 16.90 -4.56 -2.86
CA LYS A 57 16.75 -4.80 -4.30
C LYS A 57 16.27 -6.22 -4.61
N THR A 58 16.78 -7.22 -3.90
CA THR A 58 16.40 -8.63 -4.09
C THR A 58 14.93 -8.88 -3.75
N GLN A 59 14.39 -8.19 -2.75
CA GLN A 59 12.98 -8.29 -2.39
C GLN A 59 12.09 -7.51 -3.36
N ARG A 60 12.56 -6.37 -3.89
CA ARG A 60 11.84 -5.69 -4.98
C ARG A 60 11.71 -6.58 -6.21
N GLN A 61 12.80 -7.21 -6.63
CA GLN A 61 12.81 -8.17 -7.74
C GLN A 61 11.95 -9.42 -7.47
N LEU A 62 11.81 -9.84 -6.22
CA LEU A 62 10.88 -10.91 -5.85
C LEU A 62 9.43 -10.49 -6.09
N VAL A 63 9.05 -9.28 -5.64
CA VAL A 63 7.69 -8.74 -5.81
C VAL A 63 7.38 -8.48 -7.29
N GLU A 64 8.33 -7.91 -8.05
CA GLU A 64 8.20 -7.67 -9.49
C GLU A 64 7.92 -8.98 -10.24
N ARG A 65 8.73 -10.02 -9.99
CA ARG A 65 8.52 -11.35 -10.59
C ARG A 65 7.19 -11.98 -10.19
N LEU A 66 6.75 -11.78 -8.94
CA LEU A 66 5.43 -12.24 -8.49
C LEU A 66 4.33 -11.54 -9.30
N ILE A 67 4.40 -10.21 -9.44
CA ILE A 67 3.42 -9.44 -10.21
C ILE A 67 3.42 -9.92 -11.66
N GLU A 68 4.58 -10.01 -12.30
CA GLU A 68 4.73 -10.49 -13.69
C GLU A 68 4.10 -11.89 -13.89
N HIS A 69 4.41 -12.83 -13.01
CA HIS A 69 3.89 -14.20 -13.10
C HIS A 69 2.36 -14.27 -13.13
N TRP A 70 1.67 -13.44 -12.33
CA TRP A 70 0.21 -13.40 -12.26
C TRP A 70 -0.43 -12.48 -13.32
N MET A 71 0.38 -11.63 -13.97
CA MET A 71 -0.06 -10.71 -15.01
C MET A 71 0.02 -11.30 -16.41
N THR A 72 1.11 -12.00 -16.72
CA THR A 72 1.44 -12.51 -18.08
C THR A 72 1.69 -14.01 -18.14
N GLY A 73 1.85 -14.69 -17.00
CA GLY A 73 2.10 -16.12 -16.93
C GLY A 73 0.83 -16.98 -16.87
N TYR A 74 1.02 -18.31 -16.82
CA TYR A 74 -0.04 -19.32 -16.69
C TYR A 74 -1.01 -19.06 -15.52
N GLY A 75 -0.54 -18.42 -14.44
CA GLY A 75 -1.36 -18.03 -13.30
C GLY A 75 -2.50 -17.05 -13.64
N ALA A 76 -2.34 -16.24 -14.69
CA ALA A 76 -3.37 -15.31 -15.17
C ALA A 76 -4.57 -16.04 -15.79
N GLU A 77 -4.33 -17.14 -16.50
CA GLU A 77 -5.37 -17.98 -17.12
C GLU A 77 -6.06 -18.86 -16.07
N TYR A 78 -5.32 -19.29 -15.05
CA TYR A 78 -5.82 -20.17 -14.00
C TYR A 78 -6.66 -19.44 -12.93
N ASN A 79 -6.35 -18.18 -12.58
CA ASN A 79 -7.10 -17.43 -11.57
C ASN A 79 -7.24 -15.92 -11.88
N PRO A 80 -8.33 -15.53 -12.59
CA PRO A 80 -8.58 -14.13 -12.98
C PRO A 80 -8.66 -13.17 -11.80
N THR A 81 -9.18 -13.61 -10.64
CA THR A 81 -9.35 -12.75 -9.47
C THR A 81 -8.02 -12.33 -8.84
N ARG A 82 -6.98 -13.18 -8.92
CA ARG A 82 -5.63 -12.86 -8.42
C ARG A 82 -4.93 -11.85 -9.30
N LYS A 83 -5.10 -11.96 -10.62
CA LYS A 83 -4.60 -10.97 -11.58
C LYS A 83 -5.18 -9.60 -11.28
N GLU A 84 -6.51 -9.51 -11.12
CA GLU A 84 -7.17 -8.23 -10.83
C GLU A 84 -6.69 -7.59 -9.52
N ALA A 85 -6.44 -8.39 -8.49
CA ALA A 85 -5.94 -7.89 -7.22
C ALA A 85 -4.52 -7.28 -7.33
N LEU A 86 -3.65 -7.90 -8.13
CA LEU A 86 -2.26 -7.49 -8.28
C LEU A 86 -2.04 -6.35 -9.28
N LEU A 87 -3.04 -6.01 -10.12
CA LEU A 87 -2.96 -4.90 -11.08
C LEU A 87 -2.63 -3.55 -10.42
N ALA A 88 -3.09 -3.36 -9.19
CA ALA A 88 -2.90 -2.14 -8.43
C ALA A 88 -1.58 -2.13 -7.64
N THR A 89 -0.83 -3.24 -7.64
CA THR A 89 0.35 -3.43 -6.81
C THR A 89 1.60 -2.86 -7.47
N ARG A 90 2.39 -2.11 -6.69
CA ARG A 90 3.63 -1.46 -7.10
C ARG A 90 4.71 -1.73 -6.07
N VAL A 91 5.97 -1.69 -6.48
CA VAL A 91 7.11 -1.78 -5.55
C VAL A 91 7.95 -0.51 -5.62
N THR A 92 8.39 0.01 -4.48
CA THR A 92 9.23 1.21 -4.39
C THR A 92 10.33 1.05 -3.34
N ASN A 93 11.39 1.84 -3.45
CA ASN A 93 12.57 1.74 -2.59
C ASN A 93 12.34 2.30 -1.18
N ASN A 94 11.55 3.37 -1.06
CA ASN A 94 11.30 4.05 0.20
C ASN A 94 10.04 4.94 0.12
N ILE A 95 9.55 5.38 1.29
CA ILE A 95 8.33 6.19 1.42
C ILE A 95 8.41 7.48 0.59
N LYS A 96 9.58 8.11 0.49
CA LYS A 96 9.75 9.35 -0.29
C LYS A 96 9.50 9.12 -1.78
N GLU A 97 9.98 8.00 -2.31
CA GLU A 97 9.69 7.58 -3.69
C GLU A 97 8.20 7.23 -3.87
N THR A 98 7.59 6.51 -2.91
CA THR A 98 6.15 6.21 -2.93
C THR A 98 5.31 7.48 -3.03
N VAL A 99 5.60 8.47 -2.17
CA VAL A 99 4.89 9.76 -2.16
C VAL A 99 5.12 10.53 -3.46
N ARG A 100 6.34 10.49 -4.02
CA ARG A 100 6.65 11.14 -5.31
C ARG A 100 5.85 10.51 -6.46
N ASP A 101 5.89 9.18 -6.61
CA ASP A 101 5.13 8.46 -7.64
C ASP A 101 3.62 8.72 -7.53
N LEU A 102 3.07 8.72 -6.29
CA LEU A 102 1.67 9.10 -6.07
C LEU A 102 1.37 10.55 -6.42
N THR A 103 2.27 11.47 -6.06
CA THR A 103 2.09 12.90 -6.39
C THR A 103 2.03 13.12 -7.90
N GLU A 104 2.90 12.44 -8.65
CA GLU A 104 2.93 12.50 -10.11
C GLU A 104 1.66 11.91 -10.75
N ARG A 105 1.13 10.80 -10.20
CA ARG A 105 -0.09 10.14 -10.71
C ARG A 105 -1.38 10.89 -10.37
N CYS A 106 -1.48 11.40 -9.15
CA CYS A 106 -2.69 12.05 -8.64
C CYS A 106 -2.70 13.56 -8.91
N GLY A 107 -1.55 14.14 -9.32
CA GLY A 107 -1.37 15.59 -9.52
C GLY A 107 -1.34 16.39 -8.21
N ARG A 108 -1.42 15.73 -7.06
CA ARG A 108 -1.42 16.33 -5.72
C ARG A 108 -0.68 15.42 -4.74
N LYS A 109 -0.01 16.02 -3.77
CA LYS A 109 0.72 15.27 -2.74
C LYS A 109 -0.27 14.55 -1.81
N PRO A 110 -0.11 13.23 -1.57
CA PRO A 110 -1.03 12.50 -0.69
C PRO A 110 -0.85 12.92 0.77
N VAL A 111 -1.96 12.88 1.52
CA VAL A 111 -1.94 12.90 2.99
C VAL A 111 -1.55 11.52 3.47
N THR A 112 -0.43 11.43 4.18
CA THR A 112 0.05 10.17 4.77
C THR A 112 -0.57 9.94 6.13
N VAL A 113 -1.11 8.75 6.36
CA VAL A 113 -1.72 8.34 7.62
C VAL A 113 -1.04 7.06 8.10
N ALA A 114 -0.28 7.16 9.19
CA ALA A 114 0.34 6.01 9.81
C ALA A 114 -0.69 5.23 10.66
N THR A 115 -0.67 3.91 10.54
CA THR A 115 -1.48 3.00 11.35
C THR A 115 -0.63 2.38 12.46
N GLY A 116 -1.25 2.06 13.60
CA GLY A 116 -0.58 1.39 14.71
C GLY A 116 -1.60 0.78 15.67
N ALA A 117 -1.21 -0.31 16.33
CA ALA A 117 -2.03 -0.92 17.38
C ALA A 117 -2.00 -0.11 18.70
N SER A 118 -0.92 0.63 18.93
CA SER A 118 -0.78 1.54 20.06
C SER A 118 -1.28 2.93 19.73
N GLN A 119 -1.83 3.62 20.74
CA GLN A 119 -2.25 5.01 20.60
C GLN A 119 -1.05 5.96 20.69
N PHE A 120 -1.04 6.97 19.83
CA PHE A 120 -0.07 8.06 19.84
C PHE A 120 -0.78 9.39 20.15
N PRO A 121 -0.08 10.42 20.67
CA PRO A 121 -0.71 11.70 21.01
C PRO A 121 -1.48 12.37 19.86
N ASN A 122 -1.06 12.12 18.62
CA ASN A 122 -1.64 12.65 17.39
C ASN A 122 -2.53 11.64 16.63
N SER A 123 -2.91 10.52 17.26
CA SER A 123 -3.86 9.57 16.67
C SER A 123 -5.20 10.26 16.39
N VAL A 124 -5.76 9.96 15.21
CA VAL A 124 -7.12 10.37 14.83
C VAL A 124 -8.03 9.16 14.88
N ASP A 125 -9.31 9.39 15.15
CA ASP A 125 -10.32 8.35 15.10
C ASP A 125 -10.79 8.07 13.65
N PHE A 126 -11.52 6.97 13.48
CA PHE A 126 -12.06 6.57 12.18
C PHE A 126 -13.05 7.59 11.58
N PRO A 127 -13.98 8.20 12.35
CA PRO A 127 -14.87 9.24 11.81
C PRO A 127 -14.10 10.43 11.22
N ARG A 128 -13.11 10.96 11.93
CA ARG A 128 -12.31 12.09 11.44
C ARG A 128 -11.49 11.72 10.21
N LEU A 129 -10.94 10.51 10.16
CA LEU A 129 -10.24 10.03 8.96
C LEU A 129 -11.21 9.87 7.77
N ARG A 130 -12.43 9.40 8.02
CA ARG A 130 -13.48 9.30 6.99
C ARG A 130 -13.84 10.67 6.41
N GLU A 131 -13.97 11.70 7.24
CA GLU A 131 -14.19 13.07 6.78
C GLU A 131 -13.03 13.56 5.92
N LYS A 132 -11.78 13.26 6.31
CA LYS A 132 -10.58 13.60 5.55
C LYS A 132 -10.57 12.93 4.17
N ILE A 133 -10.91 11.65 4.10
CA ILE A 133 -11.07 10.91 2.82
C ILE A 133 -12.13 11.60 1.95
N GLY A 134 -13.25 12.02 2.55
CA GLY A 134 -14.28 12.79 1.87
C GLY A 134 -13.83 14.19 1.44
N GLY A 135 -12.64 14.67 1.80
CA GLY A 135 -12.08 15.94 1.35
C GLY A 135 -11.60 15.92 -0.11
N GLY A 136 -11.37 14.74 -0.69
CA GLY A 136 -10.91 14.58 -2.08
C GLY A 136 -9.40 14.68 -2.28
N ASP A 137 -8.62 14.87 -1.22
CA ASP A 137 -7.17 14.70 -1.28
C ASP A 137 -6.80 13.21 -1.34
N PRO A 138 -5.76 12.82 -2.09
CA PRO A 138 -5.26 11.45 -2.07
C PRO A 138 -4.78 11.06 -0.66
N ILE A 139 -5.19 9.89 -0.18
CA ILE A 139 -4.81 9.37 1.13
C ILE A 139 -3.88 8.17 0.95
N LEU A 140 -2.73 8.19 1.62
CA LEU A 140 -1.81 7.07 1.69
C LEU A 140 -1.80 6.48 3.11
N LEU A 141 -2.42 5.30 3.28
CA LEU A 141 -2.41 4.54 4.53
C LEU A 141 -1.13 3.72 4.63
N LEU A 142 -0.37 3.91 5.71
CA LEU A 142 0.89 3.22 5.96
C LEU A 142 0.68 2.08 6.95
N PHE A 143 1.04 0.86 6.55
CA PHE A 143 1.09 -0.33 7.39
C PHE A 143 2.54 -0.70 7.65
N GLY A 144 2.94 -0.76 8.92
CA GLY A 144 4.26 -1.25 9.32
C GLY A 144 4.34 -2.77 9.26
N THR A 145 5.57 -3.28 9.26
CA THR A 145 5.89 -4.72 9.39
C THR A 145 6.97 -4.90 10.44
N GLY A 146 7.01 -6.00 11.18
CA GLY A 146 8.00 -6.23 12.24
C GLY A 146 7.42 -6.88 13.49
#